data_AF-A0AAV6XLF1-F1
#
_entry.id   AF-A0AAV6XLF1-F1
#
_cell.length_a   1.000
_cell.length_b   1.000
_cell.length_c   1.000
_cell.angle_alpha   90.00
_cell.angle_beta   90.00
_cell.angle_gamma   90.00
#
_symmetry.space_group_name_H-M   'P 1'
#
loop_
_entity.id
_entity.type
_entity.pdbx_description
1 polymer ?
#
loop_
_entity_poly.entity_id
_entity_poly.type
_entity_poly.pdbx_seq_one_letter_code
_entity_poly.pdbx_strand_id
1 'polypeptide(L)' 'MNSVRVKGEELGHGWCEIIIEVPMKKDESLFKPYDRIRTIEDVVGAPVAWPLSLVALDENEDLSIS' A
#
# COMPACT_ATOMS: atom_id res chain seq x y z
N MET A 1 17.44 0.81 13.19
CA MET A 1 15.98 0.65 13.21
C MET A 1 15.45 1.47 12.05
N ASN A 2 14.84 0.80 11.07
CA ASN A 2 14.45 1.42 9.81
C ASN A 2 12.99 1.81 9.99
N SER A 3 12.74 3.08 10.33
CA SER A 3 11.39 3.59 10.47
C SER A 3 10.80 3.89 9.09
N VAL A 4 9.75 3.19 8.69
CA VAL A 4 9.01 3.50 7.46
C VAL A 4 8.14 4.74 7.72
N ARG A 5 8.18 5.70 6.80
CA ARG A 5 7.39 6.94 6.87
C ARG A 5 6.54 7.07 5.61
N VAL A 6 5.25 7.35 5.77
CA VAL A 6 4.34 7.68 4.67
C VAL A 6 3.79 9.07 4.91
N LYS A 7 3.90 9.95 3.91
CA LYS A 7 3.41 11.35 3.99
C LYS A 7 3.89 12.12 5.24
N GLY A 8 5.08 11.79 5.74
CA GLY A 8 5.69 12.41 6.92
C GLY A 8 5.34 11.75 8.25
N GLU A 9 4.39 10.81 8.29
CA GLU A 9 4.00 10.06 9.49
C GLU A 9 4.80 8.76 9.61
N GLU A 10 5.30 8.47 10.82
CA GLU A 10 6.04 7.25 11.12
C GLU A 10 5.07 6.09 11.33
N LEU A 11 5.22 5.00 10.58
CA LEU A 11 4.27 3.89 10.60
C LEU A 11 4.55 2.85 11.70
N GLY A 12 5.78 2.85 12.23
CA GLY A 12 6.22 1.88 13.22
C GLY A 12 6.51 0.50 12.63
N HIS A 13 6.76 -0.47 13.52
CA HIS A 13 7.12 -1.83 13.15
C HIS A 13 5.91 -2.60 12.62
N GLY A 14 6.07 -3.32 11.50
CA GLY A 14 4.99 -4.12 10.90
C GLY A 14 4.13 -3.40 9.85
N TRP A 15 4.54 -2.18 9.47
CA TRP A 15 3.90 -1.42 8.40
C TRP A 15 4.92 -1.11 7.30
N CYS A 16 4.42 -0.98 6.08
CA CYS A 16 5.19 -0.60 4.92
C CYS A 16 4.47 0.49 4.12
N GLU A 17 5.23 1.19 3.29
CA GLU A 17 4.68 2.06 2.26
C GLU A 17 4.44 1.21 1.01
N ILE A 18 3.23 1.30 0.45
CA ILE A 18 2.89 0.70 -0.85
C ILE A 18 2.28 1.76 -1.76
N ILE A 19 2.33 1.51 -3.06
CA ILE A 19 1.62 2.29 -4.07
C ILE A 19 0.55 1.37 -4.67
N ILE A 20 -0.71 1.82 -4.62
CA ILE A 20 -1.81 1.04 -5.18
C ILE A 20 -1.94 1.41 -6.65
N GLU A 21 -1.64 0.47 -7.55
CA GLU A 21 -1.78 0.70 -8.99
C GLU A 21 -3.17 0.31 -9.51
N VAL A 22 -3.68 -0.85 -9.09
CA VAL A 22 -4.96 -1.38 -9.56
C VAL A 22 -5.81 -1.85 -8.38
N PRO A 23 -6.84 -1.09 -7.96
CA PRO A 23 -7.73 -1.50 -6.89
C PRO A 23 -8.76 -2.51 -7.39
N MET A 24 -8.80 -3.70 -6.77
CA MET A 24 -9.85 -4.69 -7.04
C MET A 24 -11.20 -4.27 -6.45
N LYS A 25 -11.18 -3.61 -5.28
CA LYS A 25 -12.37 -3.07 -4.62
C LYS A 25 -12.15 -1.59 -4.33
N LYS A 26 -12.76 -0.76 -5.16
CA LYS A 26 -12.59 0.70 -5.17
C LYS A 26 -13.19 1.38 -3.95
N ASP A 27 -14.38 0.94 -3.55
CA ASP A 27 -15.16 1.52 -2.45
C ASP A 27 -14.72 1.04 -1.06
N GLU A 28 -13.71 0.18 -0.99
CA GLU A 28 -13.21 -0.31 0.29
C GLU A 28 -12.44 0.80 1.02
N SER A 29 -12.57 0.83 2.35
CA SER A 29 -11.92 1.84 3.17
C SER A 29 -10.44 1.49 3.40
N LEU A 30 -9.58 2.51 3.47
CA LEU A 30 -8.18 2.33 3.81
C LEU A 30 -8.03 1.91 5.27
N PHE A 31 -7.06 1.03 5.54
CA PHE A 31 -6.67 0.67 6.91
C PHE A 31 -6.26 1.87 7.75
N LYS A 32 -5.64 2.86 7.10
CA LYS A 32 -5.25 4.13 7.70
C LYS A 32 -5.64 5.27 6.75
N PRO A 33 -6.83 5.87 6.93
CA PRO A 33 -7.24 7.00 6.10
C PRO A 33 -6.33 8.21 6.35
N TYR A 34 -6.02 8.95 5.28
CA TYR A 34 -5.11 10.09 5.31
C TYR A 34 -5.83 11.35 4.82
N ASP A 35 -5.94 12.37 5.67
CA ASP A 35 -6.63 13.64 5.36
C ASP A 35 -8.02 13.42 4.71
N ARG A 36 -8.10 13.60 3.39
CA ARG A 36 -9.32 13.51 2.56
C ARG A 36 -9.51 12.15 1.90
N ILE A 37 -8.52 11.29 2.03
CA ILE A 37 -8.44 10.01 1.36
C ILE A 37 -9.03 8.96 2.28
N ARG A 38 -10.12 8.34 1.82
CA ARG A 38 -10.87 7.37 2.61
C ARG A 38 -10.95 6.01 1.95
N THR A 39 -11.01 5.99 0.62
CA THR A 39 -11.19 4.76 -0.15
C THR A 39 -9.90 4.35 -0.85
N ILE A 40 -9.84 3.08 -1.27
CA ILE A 40 -8.73 2.58 -2.07
C ILE A 40 -8.65 3.29 -3.44
N GLU A 41 -9.79 3.66 -4.04
CA GLU A 41 -9.79 4.40 -5.31
C GLU A 41 -9.14 5.80 -5.21
N ASP A 42 -9.30 6.49 -4.08
CA ASP A 42 -8.70 7.82 -3.86
C ASP A 42 -7.16 7.80 -3.79
N VAL A 43 -6.54 6.63 -3.56
CA VAL A 43 -5.09 6.48 -3.40
C VAL A 43 -4.39 5.83 -4.57
N VAL A 44 -5.11 5.58 -5.66
CA VAL A 44 -4.49 4.97 -6.83
C VAL A 44 -3.34 5.87 -7.31
N GLY A 45 -2.14 5.30 -7.40
CA GLY A 45 -0.91 6.01 -7.74
C GLY A 45 -0.30 6.87 -6.61
N ALA A 46 -0.83 6.81 -5.38
CA ALA A 46 -0.30 7.51 -4.23
C ALA A 46 0.32 6.54 -3.20
N PRO A 47 1.40 6.95 -2.50
CA PRO A 47 1.97 6.16 -1.42
C PRO A 47 1.05 6.15 -0.20
N VAL A 48 0.78 4.95 0.32
CA VAL A 48 -0.06 4.71 1.49
C VAL A 48 0.58 3.72 2.44
N ALA A 49 0.22 3.84 3.71
CA ALA A 49 0.60 2.85 4.70
C ALA A 49 -0.24 1.60 4.59
N TRP A 50 0.44 0.46 4.54
CA TRP A 50 -0.19 -0.85 4.54
C TRP A 50 0.42 -1.76 5.60
N PRO A 51 -0.38 -2.60 6.27
CA PRO A 51 0.15 -3.60 7.18
C PRO A 51 0.95 -4.64 6.39
N LEU A 52 2.19 -4.88 6.81
CA LEU A 52 3.10 -5.82 6.15
C LEU A 52 2.54 -7.25 6.15
N SER A 53 1.75 -7.61 7.15
CA SER A 53 1.08 -8.91 7.27
C SER A 53 0.06 -9.19 6.16
N LEU A 54 -0.41 -8.16 5.44
CA LEU A 54 -1.34 -8.30 4.32
C LEU A 54 -0.66 -8.14 2.95
N VAL A 55 0.66 -7.92 2.94
CA VAL A 55 1.44 -7.86 1.70
C VAL A 55 1.87 -9.27 1.33
N ALA A 56 1.28 -9.79 0.27
CA ALA A 56 1.79 -10.96 -0.43
C ALA A 56 2.56 -10.45 -1.65
N LEU A 57 3.85 -10.81 -1.73
CA LEU A 57 4.60 -10.62 -2.97
C LEU A 57 4.11 -11.68 -3.94
N ASP A 58 3.67 -11.24 -5.11
CA ASP A 58 3.33 -12.15 -6.19
C ASP A 58 4.65 -12.68 -6.77
N GLU A 59 5.02 -13.92 -6.43
CA GLU A 59 6.24 -14.58 -6.92
C GLU A 59 6.10 -15.06 -8.37
N ASN A 60 5.26 -14.40 -9.19
CA ASN A 60 5.27 -14.66 -10.62
C ASN A 60 6.51 -13.99 -11.22
N GLU A 61 7.63 -14.72 -11.14
CA GLU A 61 8.69 -14.63 -12.13
C GLU A 61 8.02 -14.78 -13.50
N ASP A 62 7.84 -13.66 -14.20
CA ASP A 62 7.64 -13.64 -15.64
C ASP A 62 8.88 -14.25 -16.29
N LEU A 63 8.98 -15.58 -16.27
CA LEU A 63 9.81 -16.34 -17.20
C LEU A 63 9.15 -16.30 -18.58
N SER A 64 8.88 -15.10 -19.10
CA SER A 64 8.72 -14.91 -20.54
C SER A 64 10.12 -14.79 -21.15
N ILE A 65 10.91 -15.86 -21.04
CA ILE A 65 12.04 -16.04 -21.96
C ILE A 65 11.41 -16.46 -23.28
N SER A 66 11.12 -15.49 -24.15
CA SER A 66 10.80 -15.70 -25.56
C SER A 66 12.00 -15.36 -26.42
#